data_AF-A0A1T5CBX8-F1
#
_entry.id   AF-A0A1T5CBX8-F1
#
_cell.length_a   1.000
_cell.length_b   1.000
_cell.length_c   1.000
_cell.angle_alpha   90.00
_cell.angle_beta   90.00
_cell.angle_gamma   90.00
#
_symmetry.space_group_name_H-M   'P 1'
#
loop_
_entity.id
_entity.type
_entity.pdbx_description
1 polymer ?
#
loop_
_entity_poly.entity_id
_entity_poly.type
_entity_poly.pdbx_seq_one_letter_code
_entity_poly.pdbx_strand_id
1 'polypeptide(L)' 'MNRNDRKPTDGFRRDQVARRAGAGLQMRYDRALALARGCEAIGDRVEAERFYQQADHLRRLLNSEAA' A
#
# COMPACT_ATOMS: atom_id res chain seq x y z
N MET A 1 -11.50 31.45 34.82
CA MET A 1 -10.18 30.78 34.84
C MET A 1 -10.30 29.47 34.06
N ASN A 2 -9.48 29.35 33.00
CA ASN A 2 -9.37 28.21 32.06
C ASN A 2 -9.06 26.87 32.73
N ARG A 3 -9.62 25.77 32.21
CA ARG A 3 -8.99 24.44 32.08
C ARG A 3 -9.68 23.62 30.96
N ASN A 4 -9.48 24.00 29.70
CA ASN A 4 -9.85 23.18 28.55
C ASN A 4 -8.58 22.75 27.79
N ASP A 5 -7.69 22.04 28.48
CA ASP A 5 -6.44 21.51 27.90
C ASP A 5 -6.60 20.03 27.53
N ARG A 6 -7.67 19.68 26.81
CA ARG A 6 -7.80 18.36 26.19
C ARG A 6 -7.45 18.48 24.70
N LYS A 7 -6.15 18.36 24.39
CA LYS A 7 -5.70 18.00 23.04
C LYS A 7 -5.52 16.48 22.96
N PRO A 8 -6.37 15.77 22.21
CA PRO A 8 -5.98 14.49 21.63
C PRO A 8 -6.29 14.51 20.13
N THR A 9 -5.43 15.13 19.32
CA THR A 9 -5.68 15.20 17.86
C THR A 9 -4.53 14.71 16.98
N ASP A 10 -3.39 14.30 17.54
CA ASP A 10 -2.27 13.81 16.73
C ASP A 10 -2.34 12.30 16.41
N GLY A 11 -2.94 11.48 17.29
CA GLY A 11 -3.11 10.04 17.03
C GLY A 11 -4.05 9.75 15.85
N PHE A 12 -5.21 10.40 15.81
CA PHE A 12 -6.23 10.17 14.78
C PHE A 12 -5.79 10.55 13.37
N ARG A 13 -4.95 11.59 13.21
CA ARG A 13 -4.43 11.98 11.89
C ARG A 13 -3.38 10.99 11.39
N ARG A 14 -2.48 10.51 12.26
CA ARG A 14 -1.50 9.49 11.89
C ARG A 14 -2.16 8.17 11.48
N ASP A 15 -3.14 7.70 12.25
CA ASP A 15 -3.90 6.49 11.94
C ASP A 15 -4.70 6.60 10.63
N GLN A 16 -5.33 7.75 10.35
CA GLN A 16 -6.07 7.94 9.09
C GLN A 16 -5.14 8.03 7.87
N VAL A 17 -3.97 8.67 8.02
CA VAL A 17 -2.98 8.75 6.94
C VAL A 17 -2.35 7.38 6.69
N ALA A 18 -2.00 6.63 7.73
CA ALA A 18 -1.50 5.26 7.61
C ALA A 18 -2.53 4.33 6.98
N ARG A 19 -3.80 4.40 7.39
CA ARG A 19 -4.89 3.61 6.77
C ARG A 19 -5.13 3.97 5.30
N ARG A 20 -5.02 5.26 4.92
CA ARG A 20 -5.09 5.68 3.52
C ARG A 20 -3.87 5.26 2.71
N ALA A 21 -2.69 5.28 3.32
CA ALA A 21 -1.46 4.81 2.69
C ALA A 21 -1.52 3.29 2.43
N GLY A 22 -1.94 2.50 3.42
CA GLY A 22 -2.17 1.06 3.29
C GLY A 22 -3.24 0.71 2.25
N ALA A 23 -4.35 1.47 2.20
CA ALA A 23 -5.37 1.29 1.15
C ALA A 23 -4.83 1.60 -0.26
N GLY A 24 -3.96 2.61 -0.37
CA GLY A 24 -3.27 2.95 -1.63
C GLY A 24 -2.23 1.89 -2.03
N LEU A 25 -1.52 1.32 -1.07
CA LEU A 25 -0.55 0.24 -1.29
C LEU A 25 -1.25 -1.06 -1.72
N GLN A 26 -2.38 -1.41 -1.12
CA GLN A 26 -3.17 -2.58 -1.49
C GLN A 26 -3.68 -2.46 -2.93
N MET A 27 -4.27 -1.31 -3.30
CA MET A 27 -4.73 -1.07 -4.68
C MET A 27 -3.57 -1.18 -5.69
N ARG A 28 -2.39 -0.65 -5.36
CA ARG A 28 -1.21 -0.74 -6.22
C ARG A 28 -0.72 -2.18 -6.35
N TYR A 29 -0.76 -2.95 -5.27
CA TYR A 29 -0.39 -4.37 -5.27
C TYR A 29 -1.31 -5.18 -6.19
N ASP A 30 -2.63 -5.02 -6.04
CA ASP A 30 -3.62 -5.72 -6.85
C ASP A 30 -3.48 -5.34 -8.34
N ARG A 31 -3.22 -4.06 -8.62
CA ARG A 31 -2.95 -3.58 -9.98
C ARG A 31 -1.69 -4.21 -10.58
N ALA A 32 -0.60 -4.28 -9.82
CA ALA A 32 0.65 -4.89 -10.29
C ALA A 32 0.46 -6.37 -10.64
N LEU A 33 -0.29 -7.11 -9.82
CA LEU A 33 -0.64 -8.51 -10.13
C LEU A 33 -1.50 -8.64 -11.39
N ALA A 34 -2.49 -7.77 -11.58
CA ALA A 34 -3.32 -7.79 -12.78
C ALA A 34 -2.49 -7.55 -14.06
N LEU A 35 -1.54 -6.61 -14.01
CA LEU A 35 -0.63 -6.31 -15.12
C LEU A 35 0.33 -7.47 -15.38
N ALA A 36 0.92 -8.06 -14.33
CA ALA A 36 1.82 -9.20 -14.47
C ALA A 36 1.14 -10.38 -15.19
N ARG A 37 -0.07 -10.74 -14.75
CA ARG A 37 -0.88 -11.80 -15.36
C ARG A 37 -1.28 -11.47 -16.80
N GLY A 38 -1.56 -10.21 -17.10
CA GLY A 38 -1.83 -9.74 -18.46
C GLY A 38 -0.62 -9.94 -19.39
N CYS A 39 0.58 -9.58 -18.91
CA CYS A 39 1.84 -9.79 -19.62
C CYS A 39 2.14 -11.29 -19.82
N GLU A 40 1.93 -12.14 -18.80
CA GLU A 40 2.08 -13.60 -18.95
C GLU A 40 1.13 -14.17 -20.01
N ALA A 41 -0.13 -13.72 -20.03
CA ALA A 41 -1.14 -14.20 -20.97
C ALA A 41 -0.79 -13.88 -22.44
N ILE A 42 -0.08 -12.78 -22.69
CA ILE A 42 0.41 -12.41 -24.03
C ILE A 42 1.83 -12.92 -24.33
N GLY A 43 2.45 -13.63 -23.38
CA GLY A 43 3.80 -14.19 -23.52
C GLY A 43 4.95 -13.22 -23.24
N ASP A 44 4.67 -12.01 -22.75
CA ASP A 44 5.68 -11.03 -22.36
C ASP A 44 6.22 -11.32 -20.96
N ARG A 45 7.17 -12.25 -20.90
CA ARG A 45 7.76 -12.72 -19.63
C ARG A 45 8.59 -11.66 -18.91
N VAL A 46 9.20 -10.73 -19.64
CA VAL A 46 10.08 -9.70 -19.05
C VAL A 46 9.23 -8.67 -18.30
N GLU A 47 8.18 -8.15 -18.94
CA GLU A 47 7.29 -7.21 -18.25
C GLU A 47 6.48 -7.91 -17.16
N ALA A 48 6.09 -9.18 -17.36
CA ALA A 48 5.46 -9.97 -16.29
C ALA A 48 6.36 -10.06 -15.05
N GLU A 49 7.63 -10.44 -15.21
CA GLU A 49 8.58 -10.55 -14.11
C GLU A 49 8.76 -9.19 -13.40
N ARG A 50 8.87 -8.11 -14.16
CA ARG A 50 8.98 -6.76 -13.63
C ARG A 50 7.78 -6.39 -12.75
N PHE A 51 6.56 -6.66 -13.21
CA PHE A 51 5.35 -6.42 -12.42
C PHE A 51 5.25 -7.32 -11.19
N TYR A 52 5.73 -8.57 -11.27
CA TYR A 52 5.80 -9.45 -10.10
C TYR A 52 6.80 -8.96 -9.05
N GLN A 53 7.97 -8.47 -9.46
CA GLN A 53 8.93 -7.85 -8.54
C GLN A 53 8.34 -6.60 -7.87
N GLN A 54 7.59 -5.79 -8.62
CA GLN A 54 6.87 -4.64 -8.07
C GLN A 54 5.79 -5.07 -7.06
N ALA A 55 5.04 -6.12 -7.36
CA ALA A 55 4.04 -6.68 -6.44
C ALA A 55 4.69 -7.21 -5.15
N ASP A 56 5.83 -7.91 -5.23
CA ASP A 56 6.55 -8.39 -4.03
C ASP A 56 7.04 -7.22 -3.18
N HIS A 57 7.57 -6.17 -3.80
CA HIS A 57 7.97 -4.95 -3.09
C HIS A 57 6.80 -4.30 -2.34
N LEU A 58 5.65 -4.14 -3.00
CA LEU A 58 4.45 -3.57 -2.37
C LEU A 58 3.93 -4.44 -1.23
N ARG A 59 4.02 -5.76 -1.36
CA ARG A 59 3.66 -6.70 -0.28
C ARG A 59 4.56 -6.55 0.94
N ARG A 60 5.87 -6.35 0.75
CA ARG A 60 6.79 -6.06 1.87
C ARG A 60 6.43 -4.76 2.57
N LEU A 61 6.08 -3.71 1.82
CA LEU A 61 5.65 -2.43 2.39
C LEU A 61 4.34 -2.58 3.20
N LEU A 62 3.34 -3.30 2.67
CA LEU A 62 2.09 -3.58 3.38
C LEU A 62 2.32 -4.32 4.70
N ASN A 63 3.19 -5.33 4.69
CA ASN A 63 3.54 -6.07 5.90
C ASN A 63 4.32 -5.21 6.91
N SER A 64 5.07 -4.22 6.43
CA SER A 64 5.82 -3.28 7.27
C SER A 64 4.92 -2.23 7.92
N GLU A 65 3.82 -1.83 7.26
CA GLU A 65 2.82 -0.92 7.84
C GLU A 65 1.85 -1.63 8.80
N ALA A 66 1.72 -2.96 8.70
CA ALA A 66 0.85 -3.77 9.55
C ALA A 66 1.53 -4.28 10.84
N ALA A 67 2.85 -4.12 10.98
CA ALA A 67 3.66 -4.56 12.12
C ALA A 67 3.93 -3.43 13.13
#